data_AF-A0A358Y183-F1
#
_entry.id   AF-A0A358Y183-F1
#
_cell.length_a   1.000
_cell.length_b   1.000
_cell.length_c   1.000
_cell.angle_alpha   90.00
_cell.angle_beta   90.00
_cell.angle_gamma   90.00
#
_symmetry.space_group_name_H-M   'P 1'
#
loop_
_entity.id
_entity.type
_entity.pdbx_description
1 polymer ?
#
loop_
_entity_poly.entity_id
_entity_poly.type
_entity_poly.pdbx_seq_one_letter_code
_entity_poly.pdbx_strand_id
1 'polypeptide(L)'
;EADPSVDLLIQGRILRSNGTELAVQINAADSSGRNWISAVYGDEAVRSDYPKDIRFTPSRPFVPSEHQEPYQDLYEKIGNDLVTVRSNLSASDLQTIRDVSTLVYANDLSPESFGHMLTTNDKGLLEVISLPADNDPMLARVEDMRVRHHVFIDTVDEYYGALHDEMVQAYIMWRRHSFDQKEQLVSREEQPLNQDFFSSSSGYLTFTQRYNRYRWSKIYRQEFQELAAGFNQELAPAILKLNEQVHGLSGTMAEQYIQWRRILRRLFELETGGV
;
A
#
# COMPACT_ATOMS: atom_id res chain seq x y z
N GLU A 1 13.34 4.19 -5.38
CA GLU A 1 13.89 3.11 -6.24
C GLU A 1 12.95 1.92 -6.11
N ALA A 2 12.78 1.10 -7.15
CA ALA A 2 11.97 -0.10 -7.05
C ALA A 2 12.67 -1.13 -6.13
N ASP A 3 11.89 -1.95 -5.42
CA ASP A 3 12.44 -3.03 -4.62
C ASP A 3 13.00 -4.13 -5.55
N PRO A 4 14.30 -4.49 -5.44
CA PRO A 4 14.91 -5.49 -6.32
C PRO A 4 14.68 -6.94 -5.87
N SER A 5 13.99 -7.19 -4.75
CA SER A 5 13.86 -8.51 -4.12
C SER A 5 12.54 -9.23 -4.40
N VAL A 6 11.63 -8.62 -5.16
CA VAL A 6 10.28 -9.15 -5.37
C VAL A 6 10.06 -9.60 -6.82
N ASP A 7 9.32 -10.70 -6.97
CA ASP A 7 8.95 -11.26 -8.28
C ASP A 7 7.95 -10.37 -9.04
N LEU A 8 7.11 -9.63 -8.31
CA LEU A 8 6.06 -8.78 -8.85
C LEU A 8 5.98 -7.49 -8.04
N LEU A 9 6.09 -6.35 -8.71
CA LEU A 9 5.90 -5.03 -8.12
C LEU A 9 4.54 -4.48 -8.53
N ILE A 10 3.73 -4.10 -7.54
CA ILE A 10 2.42 -3.46 -7.75
C ILE A 10 2.49 -2.02 -7.24
N GLN A 11 2.09 -1.08 -8.10
CA GLN A 11 2.07 0.34 -7.80
C GLN A 11 0.65 0.89 -8.01
N GLY A 12 0.16 1.63 -7.01
CA GLY A 12 -1.14 2.29 -7.06
C GLY A 12 -1.01 3.81 -7.06
N ARG A 13 -1.81 4.49 -7.87
CA ARG A 13 -2.04 5.94 -7.77
C ARG A 13 -3.53 6.20 -7.61
N ILE A 14 -3.91 6.87 -6.53
CA ILE A 14 -5.27 7.35 -6.33
C ILE A 14 -5.55 8.47 -7.35
N LEU A 15 -6.52 8.25 -8.23
CA LEU A 15 -7.01 9.25 -9.19
C LEU A 15 -8.20 10.01 -8.63
N ARG A 16 -9.06 9.31 -7.89
CA ARG A 16 -10.21 9.87 -7.19
C ARG A 16 -10.41 9.09 -5.89
N SER A 17 -10.59 9.79 -4.78
CA SER A 17 -11.00 9.18 -3.52
C SER A 17 -11.90 10.16 -2.80
N ASN A 18 -13.19 9.89 -2.85
CA ASN A 18 -14.19 10.65 -2.12
C ASN A 18 -15.23 9.69 -1.52
N GLY A 19 -16.18 10.23 -0.77
CA GLY A 19 -17.17 9.41 -0.09
C GLY A 19 -18.03 8.55 -1.01
N THR A 20 -18.20 8.88 -2.29
CA THR A 20 -19.08 8.13 -3.21
C THR A 20 -18.33 7.41 -4.32
N GLU A 21 -17.06 7.73 -4.58
CA GLU A 21 -16.30 7.17 -5.69
C GLU A 21 -14.85 6.93 -5.27
N LEU A 22 -14.32 5.79 -5.68
CA LEU A 22 -12.90 5.46 -5.64
C LEU A 22 -12.44 5.12 -7.06
N ALA A 23 -11.34 5.75 -7.49
CA ALA A 23 -10.67 5.40 -8.73
C ALA A 23 -9.16 5.33 -8.50
N VAL A 24 -8.55 4.21 -8.85
CA VAL A 24 -7.13 3.93 -8.67
C VAL A 24 -6.52 3.45 -9.98
N GLN A 25 -5.39 4.03 -10.37
CA GLN A 25 -4.54 3.49 -11.42
C GLN A 25 -3.63 2.45 -10.80
N ILE A 26 -3.67 1.22 -11.30
CA ILE A 26 -2.80 0.13 -10.89
C ILE A 26 -1.85 -0.20 -12.04
N ASN A 27 -0.56 -0.22 -11.74
CA ASN A 27 0.47 -0.75 -12.60
C ASN A 27 1.15 -1.92 -11.88
N ALA A 28 1.20 -3.08 -12.51
CA ALA A 28 1.88 -4.26 -11.99
C ALA A 28 2.86 -4.77 -13.03
N ALA A 29 4.11 -4.98 -12.65
CA ALA A 29 5.15 -5.52 -13.52
C ALA A 29 6.00 -6.54 -12.76
N ASP A 30 6.38 -7.63 -13.44
CA ASP A 30 7.28 -8.62 -12.86
C ASP A 30 8.74 -8.15 -12.87
N SER A 31 9.60 -8.92 -12.21
CA SER A 31 11.05 -8.69 -12.10
C SER A 31 11.77 -8.57 -13.45
N SER A 32 11.20 -9.12 -14.54
CA SER A 32 11.74 -8.96 -15.90
C SER A 32 11.43 -7.60 -16.52
N GLY A 33 10.56 -6.81 -15.90
CA GLY A 33 10.01 -5.58 -16.44
C GLY A 33 8.79 -5.79 -17.32
N ARG A 34 8.26 -7.02 -17.41
CA ARG A 34 7.04 -7.29 -18.18
C ARG A 34 5.84 -6.77 -17.40
N ASN A 35 5.06 -5.90 -18.04
CA ASN A 35 3.83 -5.38 -17.46
C ASN A 35 2.73 -6.44 -17.45
N TRP A 36 2.19 -6.73 -16.27
CA TRP A 36 1.03 -7.61 -16.05
C TRP A 36 -0.27 -6.83 -16.19
N ILE A 37 -0.36 -5.68 -15.52
CA ILE A 37 -1.55 -4.83 -15.51
C ILE A 37 -1.11 -3.38 -15.64
N SER A 38 -1.77 -2.62 -16.50
CA SER A 38 -1.77 -1.16 -16.46
C SER A 38 -3.18 -0.69 -16.74
N ALA A 39 -3.95 -0.47 -15.68
CA ALA A 39 -5.38 -0.23 -15.79
C ALA A 39 -5.88 0.73 -14.71
N VAL A 40 -7.01 1.38 -15.00
CA VAL A 40 -7.75 2.18 -14.03
C VAL A 40 -8.93 1.35 -13.53
N TYR A 41 -8.97 1.15 -12.23
CA TYR A 41 -10.06 0.52 -11.51
C TYR A 41 -10.89 1.62 -10.88
N GLY A 42 -12.21 1.52 -11.00
CA GLY A 42 -13.14 2.47 -10.39
C GLY A 42 -14.37 1.78 -9.87
N ASP A 43 -14.89 2.30 -8.78
CA ASP A 43 -16.14 1.86 -8.17
C ASP A 43 -16.87 3.03 -7.48
N GLU A 44 -18.19 2.87 -7.35
CA GLU A 44 -19.10 3.84 -6.77
C GLU A 44 -19.79 3.24 -5.54
N ALA A 45 -19.57 3.86 -4.39
CA ALA A 45 -20.22 3.43 -3.17
C ALA A 45 -21.67 3.95 -3.11
N VAL A 46 -22.58 3.10 -2.67
CA VAL A 46 -23.96 3.44 -2.35
C VAL A 46 -24.18 3.53 -0.84
N ARG A 47 -25.34 4.06 -0.44
CA ARG A 47 -25.64 4.27 0.98
C ARG A 47 -25.66 2.99 1.81
N SER A 48 -25.99 1.83 1.21
CA SER A 48 -26.02 0.53 1.90
C SER A 48 -24.65 0.00 2.27
N ASP A 49 -23.60 0.46 1.60
CA ASP A 49 -22.23 -0.02 1.82
C ASP A 49 -21.63 0.61 3.07
N TYR A 50 -22.26 1.67 3.57
CA TYR A 50 -21.85 2.37 4.76
C TYR A 50 -22.64 1.94 6.00
N PRO A 51 -22.03 1.97 7.20
CA PRO A 51 -22.74 1.71 8.44
C PRO A 51 -23.89 2.70 8.63
N LYS A 52 -25.05 2.16 9.01
CA LYS A 52 -26.26 2.96 9.31
C LYS A 52 -26.03 3.86 10.53
N ASP A 53 -25.33 3.34 11.52
CA ASP A 53 -25.03 4.02 12.77
C ASP A 53 -23.53 4.29 12.88
N ILE A 54 -23.21 5.57 12.99
CA ILE A 54 -21.85 6.08 13.20
C ILE A 54 -21.70 6.76 14.57
N ARG A 55 -22.61 6.45 15.49
CA ARG A 55 -22.59 6.97 16.87
C ARG A 55 -22.06 5.89 17.80
N PHE A 56 -20.77 5.96 18.08
CA PHE A 56 -20.13 5.09 19.05
C PHE A 56 -20.27 5.68 20.45
N THR A 57 -20.63 4.83 21.41
CA THR A 57 -20.84 5.18 22.82
C THR A 57 -20.22 4.10 23.70
N PRO A 58 -19.98 4.33 24.99
CA PRO A 58 -19.47 3.27 25.88
C PRO A 58 -20.35 2.01 25.89
N SER A 59 -21.67 2.14 25.69
CA SER A 59 -22.60 1.01 25.60
C SER A 59 -22.74 0.41 24.19
N ARG A 60 -22.17 1.05 23.17
CA ARG A 60 -22.09 0.56 21.78
C ARG A 60 -20.76 1.02 21.18
N PRO A 61 -19.64 0.36 21.56
CA PRO A 61 -18.33 0.71 21.07
C PRO A 61 -18.23 0.44 19.57
N PHE A 62 -17.21 1.02 18.94
CA PHE A 62 -16.84 0.64 17.59
C PHE A 62 -16.27 -0.78 17.58
N VAL A 63 -16.77 -1.63 16.69
CA VAL A 63 -16.30 -3.00 16.48
C VAL A 63 -15.84 -3.11 15.02
N PRO A 64 -14.53 -3.17 14.74
CA PRO A 64 -14.01 -3.16 13.37
C PRO A 64 -14.63 -4.24 12.48
N SER A 65 -14.78 -5.46 13.00
CA SER A 65 -15.31 -6.61 12.26
C SER A 65 -16.79 -6.51 11.87
N GLU A 66 -17.55 -5.59 12.45
CA GLU A 66 -18.94 -5.33 12.07
C GLU A 66 -19.06 -4.38 10.87
N HIS A 67 -17.95 -3.81 10.40
CA HIS A 67 -17.92 -2.82 9.34
C HIS A 67 -17.28 -3.41 8.10
N GLN A 68 -17.99 -3.34 6.98
CA GLN A 68 -17.49 -3.77 5.68
C GLN A 68 -16.85 -2.60 4.95
N GLU A 69 -15.78 -2.87 4.21
CA GLU A 69 -15.14 -1.94 3.29
C GLU A 69 -16.04 -1.73 2.06
N PRO A 70 -16.53 -0.49 1.78
CA PRO A 70 -17.41 -0.23 0.64
C PRO A 70 -16.85 -0.61 -0.73
N TYR A 71 -15.53 -0.53 -0.92
CA TYR A 71 -14.87 -0.83 -2.19
C TYR A 71 -14.16 -2.20 -2.16
N GLN A 72 -14.61 -3.11 -1.31
CA GLN A 72 -13.98 -4.42 -1.14
C GLN A 72 -13.91 -5.19 -2.46
N ASP A 73 -14.98 -5.14 -3.26
CA ASP A 73 -15.08 -5.76 -4.57
C ASP A 73 -14.10 -5.16 -5.59
N LEU A 74 -13.82 -3.85 -5.53
CA LEU A 74 -12.77 -3.21 -6.32
C LEU A 74 -11.40 -3.83 -6.03
N TYR A 75 -11.06 -4.03 -4.76
CA TYR A 75 -9.79 -4.64 -4.35
C TYR A 75 -9.72 -6.12 -4.75
N GLU A 76 -10.80 -6.85 -4.57
CA GLU A 76 -10.92 -8.25 -5.02
C GLU A 76 -10.77 -8.36 -6.54
N LYS A 77 -11.34 -7.43 -7.31
CA LYS A 77 -11.19 -7.37 -8.76
C LYS A 77 -9.74 -7.17 -9.18
N ILE A 78 -9.01 -6.26 -8.54
CA ILE A 78 -7.56 -6.07 -8.79
C ILE A 78 -6.81 -7.38 -8.54
N GLY A 79 -7.08 -8.05 -7.42
CA GLY A 79 -6.47 -9.34 -7.09
C GLY A 79 -6.80 -10.44 -8.12
N ASN A 80 -8.07 -10.54 -8.53
CA ASN A 80 -8.53 -11.52 -9.51
C ASN A 80 -7.91 -11.31 -10.90
N ASP A 81 -7.71 -10.06 -11.33
CA ASP A 81 -7.02 -9.76 -12.59
C ASP A 81 -5.55 -10.20 -12.53
N LEU A 82 -4.86 -9.98 -11.41
CA LEU A 82 -3.49 -10.46 -11.21
C LEU A 82 -3.41 -12.00 -11.23
N VAL A 83 -4.37 -12.67 -10.59
CA VAL A 83 -4.49 -14.14 -10.63
C VAL A 83 -4.74 -14.62 -12.06
N THR A 84 -5.57 -13.91 -12.83
CA THR A 84 -5.84 -14.24 -14.23
C THR A 84 -4.56 -14.16 -15.07
N VAL A 85 -3.77 -13.09 -14.93
CA VAL A 85 -2.48 -12.97 -15.62
C VAL A 85 -1.55 -14.11 -15.21
N ARG A 86 -1.38 -14.36 -13.90
CA ARG A 86 -0.55 -15.46 -13.38
C ARG A 86 -0.99 -16.82 -13.93
N SER A 87 -2.29 -17.07 -14.06
CA SER A 87 -2.83 -18.37 -14.52
C SER A 87 -2.51 -18.68 -15.98
N ASN A 88 -2.22 -17.65 -16.79
CA ASN A 88 -1.82 -17.79 -18.18
C ASN A 88 -0.30 -17.99 -18.35
N LEU A 89 0.48 -17.87 -17.27
CA LEU A 89 1.92 -18.11 -17.28
C LEU A 89 2.20 -19.60 -17.09
N SER A 90 3.12 -20.13 -17.88
CA SER A 90 3.59 -21.51 -17.72
C SER A 90 4.47 -21.64 -16.47
N ALA A 91 4.68 -22.88 -16.01
CA ALA A 91 5.64 -23.13 -14.94
C ALA A 91 7.06 -22.64 -15.29
N SER A 92 7.43 -22.70 -16.58
CA SER A 92 8.71 -22.17 -17.07
C SER A 92 8.75 -20.65 -16.97
N ASP A 93 7.68 -19.94 -17.34
CA ASP A 93 7.63 -18.47 -17.23
C ASP A 93 7.76 -18.02 -15.76
N LEU A 94 7.07 -18.72 -14.84
CA LEU A 94 7.16 -18.45 -13.40
C LEU A 94 8.56 -18.72 -12.86
N GLN A 95 9.24 -19.77 -13.34
CA GLN A 95 10.62 -20.03 -12.96
C GLN A 95 11.55 -18.93 -13.49
N THR A 96 11.38 -18.50 -14.74
CA THR A 96 12.16 -17.40 -15.31
C THR A 96 11.99 -16.09 -14.52
N ILE A 97 10.77 -15.76 -14.08
CA ILE A 97 10.53 -14.57 -13.24
C ILE A 97 11.31 -14.67 -11.91
N ARG A 98 11.32 -15.85 -11.28
CA ARG A 98 12.09 -16.09 -10.05
C ARG A 98 13.59 -15.99 -10.27
N ASP A 99 14.09 -16.59 -11.35
CA ASP A 99 15.51 -16.56 -11.71
C ASP A 99 15.98 -15.13 -11.96
N VAL A 100 15.19 -14.34 -12.71
CA VAL A 100 15.45 -12.91 -12.94
C VAL A 100 15.40 -12.14 -11.63
N SER A 101 14.38 -12.36 -10.80
CA SER A 101 14.22 -11.71 -9.48
C SER A 101 15.43 -11.95 -8.57
N THR A 102 15.85 -13.21 -8.44
CA THR A 102 17.06 -13.58 -7.68
C THR A 102 18.31 -12.90 -8.24
N LEU A 103 18.51 -12.89 -9.55
CA LEU A 103 19.70 -12.25 -10.15
C LEU A 103 19.65 -10.72 -10.10
N VAL A 104 18.48 -10.10 -10.18
CA VAL A 104 18.31 -8.65 -10.01
C VAL A 104 18.70 -8.27 -8.59
N TYR A 105 18.28 -9.04 -7.59
CA TYR A 105 18.70 -8.85 -6.21
C TYR A 105 20.20 -9.09 -6.01
N ALA A 106 20.74 -10.17 -6.60
CA ALA A 106 22.17 -10.47 -6.55
C ALA A 106 23.02 -9.35 -7.16
N ASN A 107 22.61 -8.83 -8.31
CA ASN A 107 23.25 -7.70 -8.98
C ASN A 107 23.11 -6.40 -8.17
N ASP A 108 22.02 -6.22 -7.41
CA ASP A 108 21.88 -5.08 -6.50
C ASP A 108 22.86 -5.13 -5.32
N LEU A 109 23.22 -6.33 -4.87
CA LEU A 109 24.20 -6.56 -3.80
C LEU A 109 25.64 -6.49 -4.30
N SER A 110 25.93 -7.10 -5.46
CA SER A 110 27.27 -7.22 -6.04
C SER A 110 27.19 -7.17 -7.58
N PRO A 111 27.15 -5.96 -8.16
CA PRO A 111 27.11 -5.78 -9.61
C PRO A 111 28.31 -6.42 -10.32
N GLU A 112 29.48 -6.41 -9.70
CA GLU A 112 30.71 -7.00 -10.23
C GLU A 112 30.62 -8.54 -10.38
N SER A 113 29.89 -9.22 -9.50
CA SER A 113 29.77 -10.68 -9.53
C SER A 113 28.62 -11.14 -10.43
N PHE A 114 27.48 -10.45 -10.41
CA PHE A 114 26.25 -10.93 -11.04
C PHE A 114 25.79 -10.11 -12.26
N GLY A 115 26.33 -8.92 -12.48
CA GLY A 115 25.83 -8.02 -13.53
C GLY A 115 25.96 -8.56 -14.95
N HIS A 116 26.93 -9.44 -15.20
CA HIS A 116 27.11 -10.09 -16.51
C HIS A 116 26.11 -11.22 -16.78
N MET A 117 25.36 -11.67 -15.76
CA MET A 117 24.39 -12.76 -15.88
C MET A 117 23.01 -12.29 -16.37
N LEU A 118 22.78 -10.98 -16.36
CA LEU A 118 21.56 -10.35 -16.85
C LEU A 118 21.83 -9.57 -18.13
N THR A 119 20.86 -9.58 -19.03
CA THR A 119 20.85 -8.72 -20.21
C THR A 119 19.47 -8.16 -20.45
N THR A 120 19.37 -7.16 -21.32
CA THR A 120 18.10 -6.61 -21.78
C THR A 120 17.88 -7.03 -23.22
N ASN A 121 16.75 -7.67 -23.50
CA ASN A 121 16.39 -8.08 -24.85
C ASN A 121 15.87 -6.90 -25.71
N ASP A 122 15.59 -7.16 -26.99
CA ASP A 122 15.09 -6.15 -27.94
C ASP A 122 13.76 -5.49 -27.52
N LYS A 123 13.02 -6.12 -26.60
CA LYS A 123 11.75 -5.61 -26.06
C LYS A 123 11.93 -4.78 -24.79
N GLY A 124 13.16 -4.59 -24.32
CA GLY A 124 13.46 -3.88 -23.07
C GLY A 124 13.24 -4.71 -21.80
N LEU A 125 13.08 -6.03 -21.91
CA LEU A 125 12.88 -6.93 -20.76
C LEU A 125 14.21 -7.53 -20.32
N LEU A 126 14.37 -7.75 -19.01
CA LEU A 126 15.51 -8.45 -18.45
C LEU A 126 15.41 -9.95 -18.75
N GLU A 127 16.52 -10.53 -19.19
CA GLU A 127 16.69 -11.95 -19.44
C GLU A 127 17.96 -12.46 -18.78
N VAL A 128 17.91 -13.73 -18.35
CA VAL A 128 19.05 -14.43 -17.77
C VAL A 128 19.90 -15.01 -18.90
N ILE A 129 21.18 -14.64 -18.94
CA ILE A 129 22.16 -15.22 -19.88
C ILE A 129 22.71 -16.53 -19.31
N SER A 130 22.94 -16.55 -17.99
CA SER A 130 23.57 -17.66 -17.28
C SER A 130 23.13 -17.68 -15.84
N LEU A 131 22.94 -18.88 -15.29
CA LEU A 131 22.66 -19.07 -13.87
C LEU A 131 23.92 -19.52 -13.13
N PRO A 132 24.15 -19.06 -11.88
CA PRO A 132 25.10 -19.70 -10.99
C PRO A 132 24.74 -21.18 -10.78
N ALA A 133 25.70 -21.99 -10.34
CA ALA A 133 25.40 -23.36 -9.94
C ALA A 133 24.49 -23.37 -8.70
N ASP A 134 23.62 -24.38 -8.58
CA ASP A 134 22.68 -24.50 -7.44
C ASP A 134 23.38 -24.51 -6.06
N ASN A 135 24.64 -24.94 -6.02
CA ASN A 135 25.46 -25.01 -4.81
C ASN A 135 26.52 -23.89 -4.72
N ASP A 136 26.34 -22.82 -5.48
CA ASP A 136 27.25 -21.67 -5.47
C ASP A 136 27.23 -20.97 -4.10
N PRO A 137 28.39 -20.84 -3.41
CA PRO A 137 28.45 -20.20 -2.10
C PRO A 137 28.11 -18.70 -2.10
N MET A 138 28.31 -17.99 -3.21
CA MET A 138 27.92 -16.58 -3.35
C MET A 138 26.41 -16.46 -3.52
N LEU A 139 25.80 -17.34 -4.31
CA LEU A 139 24.34 -17.39 -4.44
C LEU A 139 23.67 -17.70 -3.10
N ALA A 140 24.22 -18.64 -2.32
CA ALA A 140 23.71 -18.95 -0.97
C ALA A 140 23.73 -17.73 -0.03
N ARG A 141 24.74 -16.86 -0.13
CA ARG A 141 24.81 -15.61 0.65
C ARG A 141 23.84 -14.55 0.17
N VAL A 142 23.62 -14.46 -1.15
CA VAL A 142 22.58 -13.59 -1.72
C VAL A 142 21.22 -13.98 -1.16
N GLU A 143 20.90 -15.28 -1.13
CA GLU A 143 19.65 -15.78 -0.57
C GLU A 143 19.52 -15.47 0.93
N ASP A 144 20.60 -15.58 1.72
CA ASP A 144 20.58 -15.16 3.13
C ASP A 144 20.28 -13.66 3.30
N MET A 145 20.92 -12.79 2.50
CA MET A 145 20.61 -11.36 2.51
C MET A 145 19.16 -11.08 2.09
N ARG A 146 18.63 -11.84 1.12
CA ARG A 146 17.24 -11.70 0.67
C ARG A 146 16.26 -12.07 1.77
N VAL A 147 16.52 -13.15 2.51
CA VAL A 147 15.72 -13.54 3.67
C VAL A 147 15.74 -12.44 4.73
N ARG A 148 16.92 -11.87 5.06
CA ARG A 148 17.02 -10.73 5.99
C ARG A 148 16.23 -9.52 5.47
N HIS A 149 16.27 -9.26 4.16
CA HIS A 149 15.50 -8.19 3.54
C HIS A 149 13.99 -8.40 3.69
N HIS A 150 13.49 -9.60 3.45
CA HIS A 150 12.07 -9.92 3.62
C HIS A 150 11.62 -9.83 5.08
N VAL A 151 12.45 -10.22 6.05
CA VAL A 151 12.12 -10.02 7.48
C VAL A 151 11.91 -8.54 7.82
N PHE A 152 12.70 -7.64 7.22
CA PHE A 152 12.47 -6.19 7.36
C PHE A 152 11.12 -5.78 6.76
N ILE A 153 10.76 -6.31 5.59
CA ILE A 153 9.48 -6.00 4.93
C ILE A 153 8.31 -6.53 5.77
N ASP A 154 8.36 -7.79 6.23
CA ASP A 154 7.34 -8.40 7.09
C ASP A 154 7.12 -7.59 8.38
N THR A 155 8.21 -7.10 8.96
CA THR A 155 8.15 -6.21 10.14
C THR A 155 7.37 -4.95 9.81
N VAL A 156 7.68 -4.30 8.69
CA VAL A 156 6.99 -3.07 8.26
C VAL A 156 5.51 -3.34 8.02
N ASP A 157 5.18 -4.49 7.41
CA ASP A 157 3.80 -4.90 7.16
C ASP A 157 3.03 -5.13 8.46
N GLU A 158 3.64 -5.72 9.50
CA GLU A 158 3.03 -5.86 10.82
C GLU A 158 2.67 -4.49 11.42
N TYR A 159 3.57 -3.51 11.32
CA TYR A 159 3.29 -2.15 11.79
C TYR A 159 2.22 -1.45 10.94
N TYR A 160 2.21 -1.66 9.63
CA TYR A 160 1.15 -1.14 8.79
C TYR A 160 -0.20 -1.72 9.18
N GLY A 161 -0.27 -3.00 9.53
CA GLY A 161 -1.46 -3.65 10.09
C GLY A 161 -1.93 -3.01 11.39
N ALA A 162 -1.01 -2.80 12.35
CA ALA A 162 -1.33 -2.13 13.61
C ALA A 162 -1.85 -0.69 13.40
N LEU A 163 -1.18 0.08 12.54
CA LEU A 163 -1.63 1.43 12.17
C LEU A 163 -3.03 1.40 11.55
N HIS A 164 -3.25 0.49 10.60
CA HIS A 164 -4.54 0.34 9.95
C HIS A 164 -5.65 0.12 10.99
N ASP A 165 -5.42 -0.74 11.96
CA ASP A 165 -6.38 -1.07 13.02
C ASP A 165 -6.67 0.12 13.94
N GLU A 166 -5.68 0.97 14.22
CA GLU A 166 -5.89 2.22 14.95
C GLU A 166 -6.67 3.26 14.12
N MET A 167 -6.39 3.33 12.82
CA MET A 167 -6.97 4.33 11.92
C MET A 167 -8.38 3.99 11.46
N VAL A 168 -8.78 2.71 11.48
CA VAL A 168 -10.00 2.22 10.82
C VAL A 168 -11.26 2.96 11.27
N GLN A 169 -11.39 3.29 12.55
CA GLN A 169 -12.54 4.02 13.07
C GLN A 169 -12.61 5.44 12.47
N ALA A 170 -11.53 6.22 12.60
CA ALA A 170 -11.47 7.58 12.07
C ALA A 170 -11.69 7.60 10.55
N TYR A 171 -11.16 6.60 9.86
CA TYR A 171 -11.29 6.46 8.41
C TYR A 171 -12.74 6.20 7.96
N ILE A 172 -13.44 5.24 8.59
CA ILE A 172 -14.86 4.95 8.30
C ILE A 172 -15.72 6.19 8.58
N MET A 173 -15.47 6.87 9.70
CA MET A 173 -16.20 8.08 10.10
C MET A 173 -16.01 9.21 9.09
N TRP A 174 -14.76 9.48 8.73
CA TRP A 174 -14.43 10.46 7.71
C TRP A 174 -15.16 10.15 6.40
N ARG A 175 -15.06 8.89 5.93
CA ARG A 175 -15.62 8.47 4.64
C ARG A 175 -17.15 8.57 4.63
N ARG A 176 -17.83 8.10 5.67
CA ARG A 176 -19.29 8.23 5.82
C ARG A 176 -19.73 9.68 5.77
N HIS A 177 -19.04 10.57 6.50
CA HIS A 177 -19.39 11.99 6.51
C HIS A 177 -19.12 12.65 5.15
N SER A 178 -18.07 12.24 4.44
CA SER A 178 -17.81 12.69 3.07
C SER A 178 -18.85 12.20 2.08
N PHE A 179 -19.37 10.97 2.22
CA PHE A 179 -20.48 10.44 1.42
C PHE A 179 -21.74 11.28 1.65
N ASP A 180 -22.13 11.45 2.92
CA ASP A 180 -23.33 12.21 3.30
C ASP A 180 -23.29 13.66 2.83
N GLN A 181 -22.10 14.26 2.78
CA GLN A 181 -21.91 15.59 2.25
C GLN A 181 -22.15 15.64 0.74
N LYS A 182 -21.66 14.64 -0.01
CA LYS A 182 -21.75 14.60 -1.47
C LYS A 182 -23.19 14.34 -1.93
N GLU A 183 -23.88 13.38 -1.32
CA GLU A 183 -25.32 13.12 -1.56
C GLU A 183 -26.19 14.37 -1.36
N GLN A 184 -25.89 15.16 -0.32
CA GLN A 184 -26.61 16.41 -0.05
C GLN A 184 -26.34 17.50 -1.09
N LEU A 185 -25.13 17.54 -1.66
CA LEU A 185 -24.81 18.48 -2.74
C LEU A 185 -25.58 18.12 -4.01
N VAL A 186 -25.59 16.83 -4.37
CA VAL A 186 -26.35 16.32 -5.53
C VAL A 186 -27.84 16.61 -5.37
N SER A 187 -28.43 16.29 -4.21
CA SER A 187 -29.86 16.55 -3.92
C SER A 187 -30.24 18.04 -4.02
N ARG A 188 -29.29 18.97 -3.81
CA ARG A 188 -29.53 20.42 -3.94
C ARG A 188 -29.53 20.91 -5.38
N GLU A 189 -28.67 20.34 -6.22
CA GLU A 189 -28.66 20.70 -7.63
C GLU A 189 -29.99 20.34 -8.28
N GLU A 190 -30.63 19.27 -7.82
CA GLU A 190 -31.95 18.82 -8.25
C GLU A 190 -33.12 19.64 -7.65
N GLN A 191 -32.95 20.24 -6.47
CA GLN A 191 -33.99 20.99 -5.77
C GLN A 191 -33.55 22.43 -5.43
N PRO A 192 -33.95 23.45 -6.21
CA PRO A 192 -33.58 24.84 -5.94
C PRO A 192 -34.10 25.29 -4.57
N LEU A 193 -33.32 26.13 -3.88
CA LEU A 193 -33.62 26.61 -2.54
C LEU A 193 -34.99 27.30 -2.48
N ASN A 194 -35.89 26.77 -1.66
CA ASN A 194 -37.15 27.44 -1.34
C ASN A 194 -36.87 28.70 -0.49
N GLN A 195 -37.51 29.84 -0.82
CA GLN A 195 -37.29 31.14 -0.17
C GLN A 195 -37.58 31.11 1.35
N ASP A 196 -38.41 30.18 1.83
CA ASP A 196 -38.76 29.99 3.25
C ASP A 196 -37.76 29.12 4.05
N PHE A 197 -36.58 28.82 3.50
CA PHE A 197 -35.58 27.97 4.16
C PHE A 197 -35.09 28.54 5.50
N PHE A 198 -35.03 29.86 5.65
CA PHE A 198 -34.54 30.49 6.89
C PHE A 198 -35.66 30.82 7.90
N SER A 199 -36.94 30.71 7.52
CA SER A 199 -38.08 31.07 8.37
C SER A 199 -38.68 29.87 9.14
N SER A 200 -38.33 28.64 8.75
CA SER A 200 -38.86 27.42 9.39
C SER A 200 -37.87 26.77 10.38
N SER A 201 -38.40 26.22 11.48
CA SER A 201 -37.63 25.38 12.43
C SER A 201 -36.94 24.20 11.73
N SER A 202 -37.58 23.65 10.68
CA SER A 202 -37.03 22.60 9.81
C SER A 202 -35.76 23.04 9.07
N GLY A 203 -35.72 24.29 8.58
CA GLY A 203 -34.56 24.84 7.90
C GLY A 203 -33.35 25.07 8.81
N TYR A 204 -33.57 25.55 10.05
CA TYR A 204 -32.51 25.64 11.07
C TYR A 204 -31.95 24.25 11.45
N LEU A 205 -32.82 23.25 11.63
CA LEU A 205 -32.39 21.87 11.88
C LEU A 205 -31.56 21.30 10.72
N THR A 206 -31.98 21.57 9.48
CA THR A 206 -31.24 21.15 8.29
C THR A 206 -29.87 21.84 8.21
N PHE A 207 -29.80 23.15 8.50
CA PHE A 207 -28.55 23.90 8.53
C PHE A 207 -27.58 23.37 9.60
N THR A 208 -28.06 23.17 10.83
CA THR A 208 -27.23 22.65 11.93
C THR A 208 -26.73 21.24 11.66
N GLN A 209 -27.56 20.35 11.11
CA GLN A 209 -27.12 19.02 10.69
C GLN A 209 -26.02 19.07 9.63
N ARG A 210 -26.13 19.96 8.64
CA ARG A 210 -25.10 20.17 7.59
C ARG A 210 -23.78 20.65 8.18
N TYR A 211 -23.85 21.69 9.01
CA TYR A 211 -22.66 22.22 9.69
C TYR A 211 -21.99 21.13 10.54
N ASN A 212 -22.78 20.35 11.28
CA ASN A 212 -22.26 19.24 12.07
C ASN A 212 -21.58 18.18 11.19
N ARG A 213 -22.19 17.74 10.08
CA ARG A 213 -21.57 16.76 9.16
C ARG A 213 -20.26 17.27 8.55
N TYR A 214 -20.25 18.52 8.10
CA TYR A 214 -19.02 19.16 7.59
C TYR A 214 -17.94 19.22 8.67
N ARG A 215 -18.30 19.70 9.88
CA ARG A 215 -17.39 19.79 11.02
C ARG A 215 -16.81 18.43 11.38
N TRP A 216 -17.64 17.39 11.49
CA TRP A 216 -17.19 16.03 11.80
C TRP A 216 -16.31 15.44 10.68
N SER A 217 -16.67 15.61 9.40
CA SER A 217 -15.78 15.22 8.29
C SER A 217 -14.40 15.86 8.42
N LYS A 218 -14.33 17.15 8.81
CA LYS A 218 -13.05 17.84 9.00
C LYS A 218 -12.28 17.35 10.21
N ILE A 219 -12.94 17.09 11.34
CA ILE A 219 -12.33 16.54 12.56
C ILE A 219 -11.73 15.17 12.27
N TYR A 220 -12.54 14.23 11.73
CA TYR A 220 -12.06 12.87 11.45
C TYR A 220 -11.01 12.84 10.33
N ARG A 221 -11.08 13.75 9.36
CA ARG A 221 -10.00 13.90 8.38
C ARG A 221 -8.69 14.33 9.04
N GLN A 222 -8.76 15.25 9.98
CA GLN A 222 -7.57 15.72 10.70
C GLN A 222 -7.01 14.61 11.58
N GLU A 223 -7.85 13.93 12.36
CA GLU A 223 -7.47 12.77 13.18
C GLU A 223 -6.81 11.68 12.31
N PHE A 224 -7.41 11.34 11.16
CA PHE A 224 -6.82 10.41 10.20
C PHE A 224 -5.45 10.88 9.68
N GLN A 225 -5.31 12.18 9.37
CA GLN A 225 -4.03 12.75 8.93
C GLN A 225 -2.98 12.77 10.03
N GLU A 226 -3.38 12.99 11.28
CA GLU A 226 -2.50 12.98 12.45
C GLU A 226 -2.02 11.57 12.77
N LEU A 227 -2.90 10.56 12.76
CA LEU A 227 -2.54 9.15 12.91
C LEU A 227 -1.59 8.70 11.80
N ALA A 228 -1.90 9.04 10.54
CA ALA A 228 -1.03 8.74 9.41
C ALA A 228 0.34 9.44 9.49
N ALA A 229 0.39 10.66 10.05
CA ALA A 229 1.64 11.37 10.27
C ALA A 229 2.46 10.78 11.43
N GLY A 230 1.78 10.30 12.49
CA GLY A 230 2.38 9.62 13.64
C GLY A 230 3.09 8.32 13.25
N PHE A 231 2.53 7.55 12.33
CA PHE A 231 3.15 6.33 11.79
C PHE A 231 4.59 6.52 11.31
N ASN A 232 4.84 7.59 10.53
CA ASN A 232 6.18 7.87 10.02
C ASN A 232 7.20 8.15 11.14
N GLN A 233 6.74 8.54 12.33
CA GLN A 233 7.57 8.82 13.49
C GLN A 233 7.74 7.57 14.39
N GLU A 234 6.74 6.70 14.45
CA GLU A 234 6.70 5.51 15.33
C GLU A 234 7.36 4.25 14.76
N LEU A 235 7.56 4.17 13.44
CA LEU A 235 8.33 3.08 12.82
C LEU A 235 9.83 3.10 13.20
N ALA A 236 10.42 4.29 13.37
CA ALA A 236 11.85 4.46 13.61
C ALA A 236 12.36 3.74 14.88
N PRO A 237 11.70 3.86 16.06
CA PRO A 237 12.11 3.16 17.29
C PRO A 237 12.07 1.63 17.23
N ALA A 238 11.30 1.03 16.32
CA ALA A 238 10.91 -0.36 16.39
C ALA A 238 11.82 -1.27 15.54
N ILE A 239 12.23 -0.81 14.35
CA ILE A 239 13.27 -1.50 13.55
C ILE A 239 14.63 -1.50 14.28
N LEU A 240 14.86 -0.48 15.11
CA LEU A 240 15.99 -0.39 16.05
C LEU A 240 16.09 -1.60 17.02
N LYS A 241 14.97 -2.27 17.34
CA LYS A 241 14.96 -3.49 18.20
C LYS A 241 15.28 -4.77 17.45
N LEU A 242 15.05 -4.83 16.13
CA LEU A 242 15.31 -6.02 15.32
C LEU A 242 16.81 -6.30 15.11
N ASN A 243 17.66 -5.32 15.37
CA ASN A 243 19.09 -5.41 15.10
C ASN A 243 19.88 -4.88 16.30
N GLU A 244 20.10 -5.73 17.32
CA GLU A 244 20.81 -5.38 18.57
C GLU A 244 22.24 -4.82 18.37
N GLN A 245 22.78 -4.83 17.14
CA GLN A 245 24.14 -4.39 16.82
C GLN A 245 24.26 -3.19 15.86
N VAL A 246 23.17 -2.58 15.39
CA VAL A 246 23.27 -1.47 14.42
C VAL A 246 22.66 -0.19 15.00
N HIS A 247 23.49 0.84 15.15
CA HIS A 247 23.04 2.19 15.48
C HIS A 247 22.04 2.71 14.44
N GLY A 248 20.74 2.71 14.79
CA GLY A 248 19.66 3.61 14.35
C GLY A 248 19.40 3.82 12.86
N LEU A 249 18.40 3.11 12.30
CA LEU A 249 17.65 3.65 11.17
C LEU A 249 16.86 4.88 11.65
N SER A 250 16.90 5.98 10.90
CA SER A 250 16.21 7.22 11.25
C SER A 250 15.58 7.89 10.04
N GLY A 251 14.62 8.80 10.28
CA GLY A 251 13.88 9.48 9.22
C GLY A 251 12.61 8.75 8.79
N THR A 252 12.07 9.14 7.63
CA THR A 252 10.88 8.57 7.01
C THR A 252 11.07 7.10 6.62
N MET A 253 9.98 6.36 6.40
CA MET A 253 10.03 4.96 5.96
C MET A 253 10.90 4.76 4.69
N ALA A 254 10.79 5.70 3.73
CA ALA A 254 11.60 5.66 2.52
C ALA A 254 13.11 5.83 2.81
N GLU A 255 13.47 6.71 3.75
CA GLU A 255 14.87 6.91 4.16
C GLU A 255 15.39 5.70 4.94
N GLN A 256 14.57 5.11 5.80
CA GLN A 256 14.90 3.89 6.55
C GLN A 256 15.14 2.71 5.62
N TYR A 257 14.30 2.54 4.59
CA TYR A 257 14.47 1.51 3.56
C TYR A 257 15.79 1.68 2.78
N ILE A 258 16.13 2.91 2.39
CA ILE A 258 17.42 3.20 1.72
C ILE A 258 18.61 2.87 2.65
N GLN A 259 18.52 3.23 3.93
CA GLN A 259 19.55 2.92 4.91
C GLN A 259 19.68 1.40 5.11
N TRP A 260 18.56 0.68 5.19
CA TRP A 260 18.52 -0.77 5.31
C TRP A 260 19.20 -1.47 4.12
N ARG A 261 18.87 -1.09 2.88
CA ARG A 261 19.53 -1.62 1.69
C ARG A 261 21.04 -1.36 1.68
N ARG A 262 21.48 -0.20 2.16
CA ARG A 262 22.92 0.10 2.32
C ARG A 262 23.58 -0.80 3.35
N ILE A 263 22.90 -1.12 4.46
CA ILE A 263 23.40 -2.05 5.48
C ILE A 263 23.54 -3.45 4.88
N LEU A 264 22.54 -3.94 4.15
CA LEU A 264 22.60 -5.25 3.50
C LEU A 264 23.78 -5.36 2.52
N ARG A 265 23.98 -4.37 1.65
CA ARG A 265 25.16 -4.33 0.75
C ARG A 265 26.47 -4.38 1.52
N ARG A 266 26.60 -3.58 2.59
CA ARG A 266 27.81 -3.57 3.42
C ARG A 266 28.05 -4.89 4.16
N LEU A 267 26.99 -5.52 4.67
CA LEU A 267 27.08 -6.84 5.29
C LEU A 267 27.54 -7.88 4.27
N PHE A 268 26.96 -7.86 3.07
CA PHE A 268 27.37 -8.73 1.97
C PHE A 268 28.86 -8.55 1.62
N GLU A 269 29.33 -7.30 1.46
CA GLU A 269 30.74 -6.97 1.21
C GLU A 269 31.68 -7.46 2.33
N LEU A 270 31.29 -7.33 3.60
CA LEU A 270 32.10 -7.81 4.72
C LEU A 270 32.18 -9.34 4.77
N GLU A 271 31.08 -10.00 4.42
CA GLU A 271 30.99 -11.46 4.38
C GLU A 271 31.77 -12.05 3.19
N THR A 272 31.97 -11.29 2.10
CA THR A 272 32.64 -11.74 0.86
C THR A 272 34.09 -11.25 0.75
N GLY A 273 34.40 -10.03 1.21
CA GLY A 273 35.73 -9.41 1.20
C GLY A 273 36.64 -9.77 2.37
N GLY A 274 36.18 -10.64 3.28
CA GLY A 274 36.98 -11.23 4.36
C GLY A 274 37.82 -12.45 3.96
N VAL A 275 38.02 -12.67 2.65
CA VAL A 275 38.86 -13.75 2.08
C VAL A 275 40.16 -13.17 1.55
#